data_AF-A0A6P4YTH9-F1
#
_entry.id   AF-A0A6P4YTH9-F1
#
_cell.length_a   1.000
_cell.length_b   1.000
_cell.length_c   1.000
_cell.angle_alpha   90.00
_cell.angle_beta   90.00
_cell.angle_gamma   90.00
#
_symmetry.space_group_name_H-M   'P 1'
#
loop_
_entity.id
_entity.type
_entity.pdbx_description
1 polymer ?
#
loop_
_entity_poly.entity_id
_entity_poly.type
_entity_poly.pdbx_seq_one_letter_code
_entity_poly.pdbx_strand_id
1 'polypeptide(L)'
;MVTLPSTAYYKLLAIRGVDVSNNPWQCDCRMRPFRLKMTGSGSFENQMICFQPDSLKGQRLKHVHPEDLKCREPTIVSFQRGDRNTLAQKLTLRLVCQVSGTPSPDVTVTLPSGLNVTAESGGRMTVQVNGTTSTITITNATSADAGLYICTAANHGGSAFATLFVDVQLNTPTATANTKTPPLSAVPD
;
A
#
# COMPACT_ATOMS: atom_id res chain seq x y z
N MET A 1 12.60 -3.21 -6.70
CA MET A 1 12.95 -2.59 -8.01
C MET A 1 13.95 -1.48 -7.75
N VAL A 2 14.84 -1.17 -8.70
CA VAL A 2 15.99 -0.28 -8.44
C VAL A 2 16.11 0.84 -9.48
N THR A 3 16.57 2.00 -9.04
CA THR A 3 16.90 3.15 -9.90
C THR A 3 18.34 3.59 -9.66
N LEU A 4 18.91 4.35 -10.60
CA LEU A 4 20.21 5.00 -10.40
C LEU A 4 20.06 6.51 -10.47
N PRO A 5 20.64 7.26 -9.52
CA PRO A 5 20.69 8.71 -9.62
C PRO A 5 21.62 9.13 -10.75
N SER A 6 21.43 10.35 -11.28
CA SER A 6 22.27 10.90 -12.36
C SER A 6 23.78 10.91 -12.03
N THR A 7 24.14 11.00 -10.75
CA THR A 7 25.54 10.99 -10.28
C THR A 7 26.21 9.62 -10.40
N ALA A 8 25.44 8.54 -10.43
CA ALA A 8 25.99 7.18 -10.58
C ALA A 8 26.60 6.94 -11.96
N TYR A 9 26.17 7.68 -12.99
CA TYR A 9 26.63 7.49 -14.38
C TYR A 9 28.16 7.54 -14.49
N TYR A 10 28.78 8.61 -13.98
CA TYR A 10 30.23 8.80 -14.06
C TYR A 10 31.01 7.77 -13.23
N LYS A 11 30.41 7.28 -12.13
CA LYS A 11 31.01 6.20 -11.34
C LYS A 11 31.05 4.90 -12.12
N LEU A 12 29.94 4.55 -12.78
CA LEU A 12 29.86 3.34 -13.61
C LEU A 12 30.77 3.42 -14.83
N LEU A 13 30.91 4.60 -15.44
CA LEU A 13 31.81 4.83 -16.57
C LEU A 13 33.29 4.62 -16.20
N ALA A 14 33.68 4.94 -14.95
CA ALA A 14 35.05 4.80 -14.48
C ALA A 14 35.43 3.36 -14.09
N ILE A 15 34.44 2.47 -13.87
CA ILE A 15 34.69 1.09 -13.47
C ILE A 15 34.97 0.23 -14.70
N ARG A 16 36.15 -0.39 -14.74
CA ARG A 16 36.47 -1.39 -15.77
C ARG A 16 35.72 -2.69 -15.49
N GLY A 17 34.76 -3.03 -16.36
CA GLY A 17 34.06 -4.31 -16.32
C GLY A 17 32.95 -4.41 -15.27
N VAL A 18 32.10 -3.38 -15.16
CA VAL A 18 30.92 -3.46 -14.28
C VAL A 18 29.80 -4.30 -14.91
N ASP A 19 29.22 -5.20 -14.11
CA ASP A 19 28.00 -5.94 -14.44
C ASP A 19 26.81 -5.34 -13.68
N VAL A 20 25.83 -4.85 -14.43
CA VAL A 20 24.59 -4.25 -13.93
C VAL A 20 23.35 -4.96 -14.49
N SER A 21 23.53 -6.07 -15.20
CA SER A 21 22.46 -6.78 -15.92
C SER A 21 21.42 -7.41 -14.98
N ASN A 22 21.86 -7.92 -13.82
CA ASN A 22 21.02 -8.71 -12.92
C ASN A 22 20.25 -7.86 -11.90
N ASN A 23 19.66 -6.77 -12.36
CA ASN A 23 18.95 -5.80 -11.55
C ASN A 23 17.53 -5.55 -12.08
N PRO A 24 16.50 -5.51 -11.21
CA PRO A 24 15.13 -5.20 -11.61
C PRO A 24 14.97 -3.69 -11.82
N TRP A 25 15.48 -3.18 -12.95
CA TRP A 25 15.53 -1.75 -13.26
C TRP A 25 14.14 -1.14 -13.39
N GLN A 26 13.90 -0.07 -12.64
CA GLN A 26 12.71 0.75 -12.73
C GLN A 26 13.00 1.94 -13.67
N CYS A 27 12.43 1.88 -14.87
CA CYS A 27 12.54 2.91 -15.90
C CYS A 27 11.38 3.90 -15.80
N ASP A 28 11.31 4.63 -14.70
CA ASP A 28 10.35 5.74 -14.50
C ASP A 28 11.06 7.11 -14.53
N CYS A 29 10.38 8.18 -14.15
CA CYS A 29 10.94 9.53 -14.19
C CYS A 29 12.22 9.72 -13.38
N ARG A 30 12.48 8.89 -12.36
CA ARG A 30 13.70 8.98 -11.55
C ARG A 30 14.93 8.56 -12.33
N MET A 31 14.76 7.71 -13.34
CA MET A 31 15.84 7.26 -14.20
C MET A 31 16.12 8.25 -15.35
N ARG A 32 15.22 9.20 -15.61
CA ARG A 32 15.35 10.17 -16.72
C ARG A 32 16.68 10.94 -16.68
N PRO A 33 17.14 11.49 -15.54
CA PRO A 33 18.43 12.19 -15.47
C PRO A 33 19.66 11.29 -15.71
N PHE A 34 19.55 9.99 -15.43
CA PHE A 34 20.61 9.02 -15.74
C PHE A 34 20.59 8.68 -17.24
N ARG A 35 19.40 8.42 -17.79
CA ARG A 35 19.19 8.13 -19.20
C ARG A 35 19.71 9.23 -20.13
N LEU A 36 19.53 10.50 -19.76
CA LEU A 36 20.02 11.64 -20.53
C LEU A 36 21.55 11.68 -20.68
N LYS A 37 22.30 10.99 -19.80
CA LYS A 37 23.76 10.91 -19.88
C LYS A 37 24.27 9.73 -20.70
N MET A 38 23.40 8.79 -21.08
CA MET A 38 23.79 7.61 -21.86
C MET A 38 24.07 8.03 -23.30
N THR A 39 25.34 8.14 -23.67
CA THR A 39 25.83 8.52 -25.00
C THR A 39 26.32 7.34 -25.83
N GLY A 40 26.22 6.12 -25.32
CA GLY A 40 26.79 4.92 -25.92
C GLY A 40 28.25 4.67 -25.56
N SER A 41 28.86 5.50 -24.72
CA SER A 41 30.28 5.40 -24.33
C SER A 41 30.52 4.37 -23.22
N GLY A 42 29.53 4.09 -22.37
CA GLY A 42 29.65 3.12 -21.28
C GLY A 42 29.33 1.69 -21.72
N SER A 43 30.22 0.74 -21.44
CA SER A 43 29.97 -0.69 -21.72
C SER A 43 28.76 -1.26 -20.96
N PHE A 44 28.45 -0.70 -19.78
CA PHE A 44 27.30 -1.06 -18.96
C PHE A 44 25.94 -0.66 -19.56
N GLU A 45 25.92 0.32 -20.48
CA GLU A 45 24.68 0.89 -21.03
C GLU A 45 23.82 -0.16 -21.77
N ASN A 46 24.45 -1.19 -22.32
CA ASN A 46 23.77 -2.30 -23.01
C ASN A 46 23.11 -3.31 -22.08
N GLN A 47 23.48 -3.31 -20.79
CA GLN A 47 23.08 -4.33 -19.83
C GLN A 47 21.78 -3.97 -19.08
N MET A 48 21.41 -2.69 -19.09
CA MET A 48 20.27 -2.18 -18.33
C MET A 48 18.94 -2.41 -19.08
N ILE A 49 18.25 -3.48 -18.72
CA ILE A 49 16.93 -3.85 -19.26
C ILE A 49 15.85 -3.46 -18.25
N CYS A 50 14.86 -2.70 -18.70
CA CYS A 50 13.74 -2.25 -17.89
C CYS A 50 12.90 -3.44 -17.41
N PHE A 51 12.69 -3.53 -16.09
CA PHE A 51 11.79 -4.50 -15.46
C PHE A 51 10.39 -3.92 -15.24
N GLN A 52 10.32 -2.62 -14.95
CA GLN A 52 9.10 -1.83 -14.82
C GLN A 52 9.32 -0.42 -15.37
N PRO A 53 8.26 0.35 -15.70
CA PRO A 53 6.85 -0.08 -15.72
C PRO A 53 6.57 -1.12 -16.82
N ASP A 54 5.42 -1.80 -16.77
CA ASP A 54 5.02 -2.79 -17.76
C ASP A 54 5.08 -2.27 -19.21
N SER A 55 4.78 -0.97 -19.42
CA SER A 55 4.88 -0.31 -20.73
C SER A 55 6.29 -0.30 -21.33
N LEU A 56 7.33 -0.38 -20.50
CA LEU A 56 8.74 -0.33 -20.92
C LEU A 56 9.47 -1.66 -20.64
N LYS A 57 8.76 -2.66 -20.10
CA LYS A 57 9.36 -3.93 -19.68
C LYS A 57 10.04 -4.62 -20.87
N GLY A 58 11.27 -5.09 -20.64
CA GLY A 58 12.11 -5.75 -21.65
C GLY A 58 12.87 -4.79 -22.57
N GLN A 59 12.58 -3.50 -22.57
CA GLN A 59 13.33 -2.52 -23.35
C GLN A 59 14.68 -2.20 -22.69
N ARG A 60 15.70 -1.90 -23.50
CA ARG A 60 16.98 -1.41 -22.98
C ARG A 60 16.85 0.07 -22.66
N LEU A 61 17.23 0.47 -21.44
CA LEU A 61 17.12 1.85 -20.99
C LEU A 61 17.75 2.85 -21.98
N LYS A 62 18.93 2.54 -22.55
CA LYS A 62 19.62 3.38 -23.52
C LYS A 62 18.81 3.68 -24.81
N HIS A 63 17.81 2.87 -25.14
CA HIS A 63 16.92 3.08 -26.30
C HIS A 63 15.58 3.70 -25.91
N VAL A 64 15.24 3.74 -24.62
CA VAL A 64 14.01 4.38 -24.15
C VAL A 64 14.13 5.89 -24.36
N HIS A 65 13.09 6.51 -24.90
CA HIS A 65 13.01 7.95 -25.09
C HIS A 65 12.88 8.66 -23.72
N PRO A 66 13.66 9.71 -23.41
CA PRO A 66 13.62 10.38 -22.11
C PRO A 66 12.24 10.92 -21.70
N GLU A 67 11.40 11.24 -22.67
CA GLU A 67 10.02 11.66 -22.50
C GLU A 67 9.09 10.52 -22.05
N ASP A 68 9.40 9.27 -22.34
CA ASP A 68 8.60 8.11 -21.89
C ASP A 68 8.88 7.71 -20.44
N LEU A 69 9.99 8.20 -19.88
CA LEU A 69 10.34 8.06 -18.47
C LEU A 69 9.52 9.05 -17.64
N LYS A 70 8.23 8.73 -17.45
CA LYS A 70 7.28 9.56 -16.70
C LYS A 70 6.91 8.92 -15.36
N CYS A 71 6.62 9.78 -14.38
CA CYS A 71 5.93 9.38 -13.19
C CYS A 71 4.44 9.69 -13.37
N ARG A 72 3.61 8.77 -12.89
CA ARG A 72 2.16 8.92 -12.82
C ARG A 72 1.79 9.08 -11.35
N GLU A 73 1.11 10.16 -11.04
CA GLU A 73 0.60 10.43 -9.70
C GLU A 73 -0.23 9.26 -9.17
N PRO A 74 -0.24 9.05 -7.84
CA PRO A 74 -1.05 8.02 -7.23
C PRO A 74 -2.54 8.29 -7.43
N THR A 75 -3.32 7.24 -7.57
CA THR A 75 -4.78 7.28 -7.46
C THR A 75 -5.24 6.22 -6.48
N ILE A 76 -6.23 6.54 -5.65
CA ILE A 76 -6.89 5.55 -4.81
C ILE A 76 -8.03 4.96 -5.62
N VAL A 77 -7.87 3.72 -6.08
CA VAL A 77 -8.89 2.98 -6.84
C VAL A 77 -10.05 2.59 -5.93
N SER A 78 -9.75 2.14 -4.71
CA SER A 78 -10.77 1.84 -3.70
C SER A 78 -10.18 1.90 -2.29
N PHE A 79 -11.00 2.29 -1.32
CA PHE A 79 -10.67 2.16 0.10
C PHE A 79 -11.90 1.69 0.86
N GLN A 80 -11.90 0.43 1.29
CA GLN A 80 -13.07 -0.25 1.82
C GLN A 80 -12.72 -1.29 2.86
N ARG A 81 -13.72 -1.76 3.61
CA ARG A 81 -13.57 -2.93 4.47
C ARG A 81 -13.49 -4.21 3.65
N GLY A 82 -12.63 -5.14 4.05
CA GLY A 82 -12.53 -6.48 3.47
C GLY A 82 -13.75 -7.34 3.77
N ASP A 83 -14.34 -7.16 4.97
CA ASP A 83 -15.53 -7.88 5.40
C ASP A 83 -16.78 -7.00 5.28
N ARG A 84 -17.82 -7.52 4.62
CA ARG A 84 -19.12 -6.84 4.44
C ARG A 84 -20.06 -6.92 5.65
N ASN A 85 -19.78 -7.82 6.59
CA ASN A 85 -20.62 -8.00 7.77
C ASN A 85 -20.41 -6.87 8.79
N THR A 86 -21.38 -6.67 9.66
CA THR A 86 -21.24 -5.76 10.80
C THR A 86 -19.99 -6.11 11.61
N LEU A 87 -19.15 -5.12 11.89
CA LEU A 87 -17.95 -5.33 12.70
C LEU A 87 -18.36 -5.25 14.17
N ALA A 88 -18.15 -6.33 14.90
CA ALA A 88 -18.43 -6.41 16.32
C ALA A 88 -17.11 -6.44 17.12
N GLN A 89 -17.17 -6.11 18.40
CA GLN A 89 -15.98 -6.14 19.26
C GLN A 89 -15.33 -7.53 19.30
N LYS A 90 -14.01 -7.56 19.50
CA LYS A 90 -13.15 -8.75 19.49
C LYS A 90 -12.98 -9.42 18.11
N LEU A 91 -13.72 -8.99 17.08
CA LEU A 91 -13.50 -9.45 15.71
C LEU A 91 -12.30 -8.76 15.06
N THR A 92 -11.92 -9.23 13.87
CA THR A 92 -10.83 -8.65 13.09
C THR A 92 -11.39 -7.67 12.07
N LEU A 93 -10.85 -6.45 12.04
CA LEU A 93 -11.13 -5.46 11.02
C LEU A 93 -10.07 -5.56 9.93
N ARG A 94 -10.51 -5.75 8.68
CA ARG A 94 -9.65 -5.68 7.50
C ARG A 94 -10.02 -4.46 6.68
N LEU A 95 -9.03 -3.61 6.40
CA LEU A 95 -9.14 -2.48 5.50
C LEU A 95 -8.32 -2.76 4.26
N VAL A 96 -8.89 -2.54 3.09
CA VAL A 96 -8.27 -2.78 1.80
C VAL A 96 -8.20 -1.46 1.06
N CYS A 97 -6.98 -1.00 0.78
CA CYS A 97 -6.72 0.16 -0.05
C CYS A 97 -6.04 -0.27 -1.34
N GLN A 98 -6.73 -0.08 -2.46
CA GLN A 98 -6.20 -0.35 -3.79
C GLN A 98 -5.75 0.96 -4.42
N VAL A 99 -4.53 0.97 -4.92
CA VAL A 99 -3.88 2.18 -5.45
C VAL A 99 -3.30 1.92 -6.82
N SER A 100 -3.16 2.96 -7.63
CA SER A 100 -2.38 2.87 -8.87
C SER A 100 -1.44 4.06 -8.98
N GLY A 101 -0.36 3.94 -9.76
CA GLY A 101 0.64 4.98 -9.92
C GLY A 101 1.95 4.41 -10.46
N THR A 102 2.84 5.28 -10.92
CA THR A 102 4.18 4.88 -11.38
C THR A 102 5.20 5.91 -10.93
N PRO A 103 6.24 5.53 -10.17
CA PRO A 103 6.44 4.23 -9.52
C PRO A 103 5.27 3.82 -8.61
N SER A 104 5.21 2.54 -8.26
CA SER A 104 4.22 2.01 -7.31
C SER A 104 4.18 2.88 -6.05
N PRO A 105 3.02 3.42 -5.65
CA PRO A 105 2.92 4.30 -4.49
C PRO A 105 3.14 3.56 -3.17
N ASP A 106 3.77 4.25 -2.23
CA ASP A 106 3.81 3.84 -0.83
C ASP A 106 2.48 4.20 -0.17
N VAL A 107 1.89 3.24 0.56
CA VAL A 107 0.58 3.39 1.20
C VAL A 107 0.73 3.53 2.70
N THR A 108 0.10 4.56 3.27
CA THR A 108 -0.02 4.80 4.71
C THR A 108 -1.49 4.90 5.08
N VAL A 109 -1.89 4.25 6.17
CA VAL A 109 -3.25 4.40 6.72
C VAL A 109 -3.20 5.12 8.05
N THR A 110 -3.89 6.26 8.13
CA THR A 110 -4.09 7.01 9.37
C THR A 110 -5.35 6.51 10.08
N LEU A 111 -5.19 6.17 11.35
CA LEU A 111 -6.24 5.71 12.26
C LEU A 111 -7.11 6.89 12.72
N PRO A 112 -8.31 6.63 13.30
CA PRO A 112 -9.12 7.67 13.95
C PRO A 112 -8.38 8.43 15.05
N SER A 113 -7.38 7.80 15.69
CA SER A 113 -6.52 8.42 16.69
C SER A 113 -5.49 9.40 16.11
N GLY A 114 -5.36 9.48 14.78
CA GLY A 114 -4.32 10.25 14.08
C GLY A 114 -3.00 9.52 13.90
N LEU A 115 -2.85 8.30 14.45
CA LEU A 115 -1.63 7.51 14.29
C LEU A 115 -1.56 6.85 12.92
N ASN A 116 -0.38 6.84 12.31
CA ASN A 116 -0.13 6.17 11.04
C ASN A 116 0.26 4.72 11.26
N VAL A 117 -0.43 3.80 10.60
CA VAL A 117 -0.04 2.38 10.52
C VAL A 117 0.94 2.21 9.37
N THR A 118 2.10 1.67 9.68
CA THR A 118 3.16 1.33 8.73
C THR A 118 3.44 -0.17 8.73
N ALA A 119 4.22 -0.66 7.77
CA ALA A 119 4.67 -2.06 7.74
C ALA A 119 5.47 -2.48 8.99
N GLU A 120 6.00 -1.52 9.75
CA GLU A 120 6.75 -1.75 10.99
C GLU A 120 5.83 -1.80 12.22
N SER A 121 4.54 -1.51 12.05
CA SER A 121 3.57 -1.59 13.14
C SER A 121 3.41 -3.05 13.60
N GLY A 122 3.73 -3.30 14.87
CA GLY A 122 3.58 -4.61 15.51
C GLY A 122 2.35 -4.69 16.42
N GLY A 123 2.11 -5.88 16.97
CA GLY A 123 1.00 -6.12 17.91
C GLY A 123 -0.31 -6.44 17.20
N ARG A 124 -1.38 -5.67 17.50
CA ARG A 124 -2.72 -5.95 16.96
C ARG A 124 -2.89 -5.56 15.49
N MET A 125 -2.01 -4.72 14.96
CA MET A 125 -2.10 -4.14 13.62
C MET A 125 -1.01 -4.70 12.73
N THR A 126 -1.37 -5.09 11.51
CA THR A 126 -0.41 -5.55 10.49
C THR A 126 -0.74 -4.96 9.13
N VAL A 127 0.28 -4.76 8.31
CA VAL A 127 0.15 -4.28 6.93
C VAL A 127 0.71 -5.33 5.98
N GLN A 128 -0.09 -5.73 4.99
CA GLN A 128 0.32 -6.60 3.91
C GLN A 128 0.18 -5.87 2.58
N VAL A 129 1.26 -5.85 1.79
CA VAL A 129 1.28 -5.23 0.47
C VAL A 129 1.37 -6.32 -0.60
N ASN A 130 0.37 -6.36 -1.48
CA ASN A 130 0.29 -7.29 -2.61
C ASN A 130 0.13 -6.47 -3.90
N GLY A 131 1.25 -6.11 -4.52
CA GLY A 131 1.28 -5.28 -5.73
C GLY A 131 0.68 -3.90 -5.48
N THR A 132 -0.47 -3.63 -6.08
CA THR A 132 -1.24 -2.38 -5.97
C THR A 132 -2.26 -2.38 -4.84
N THR A 133 -2.36 -3.47 -4.07
CA THR A 133 -3.33 -3.60 -2.97
C THR A 133 -2.60 -3.69 -1.64
N SER A 134 -2.95 -2.79 -0.73
CA SER A 134 -2.49 -2.79 0.65
C SER A 134 -3.64 -3.17 1.58
N THR A 135 -3.43 -4.21 2.38
CA THR A 135 -4.40 -4.70 3.36
C THR A 135 -3.89 -4.46 4.77
N ILE A 136 -4.67 -3.71 5.55
CA ILE A 136 -4.40 -3.41 6.96
C ILE A 136 -5.32 -4.29 7.78
N THR A 137 -4.76 -5.05 8.71
CA THR A 137 -5.51 -5.94 9.60
C THR A 137 -5.39 -5.43 11.03
N ILE A 138 -6.51 -5.18 11.69
CA ILE A 138 -6.60 -4.80 13.11
C ILE A 138 -7.34 -5.93 13.84
N THR A 139 -6.61 -6.71 14.62
CA THR A 139 -7.17 -7.80 15.43
C THR A 139 -7.76 -7.30 16.72
N ASN A 140 -8.75 -8.04 17.24
CA ASN A 140 -9.43 -7.74 18.50
C ASN A 140 -9.95 -6.29 18.54
N ALA A 141 -10.89 -5.98 17.65
CA ALA A 141 -11.47 -4.65 17.51
C ALA A 141 -12.16 -4.19 18.79
N THR A 142 -12.00 -2.91 19.11
CA THR A 142 -12.55 -2.23 20.27
C THR A 142 -13.41 -1.04 19.83
N SER A 143 -14.22 -0.46 20.72
CA SER A 143 -14.97 0.77 20.40
C SER A 143 -14.07 1.95 20.05
N ALA A 144 -12.82 1.97 20.51
CA ALA A 144 -11.84 3.00 20.17
C ALA A 144 -11.33 2.89 18.71
N ASP A 145 -11.55 1.74 18.05
CA ASP A 145 -11.23 1.55 16.64
C ASP A 145 -12.36 2.08 15.72
N ALA A 146 -13.48 2.57 16.27
CA ALA A 146 -14.51 3.22 15.47
C ALA A 146 -14.08 4.66 15.09
N GLY A 147 -14.37 5.07 13.85
CA GLY A 147 -14.12 6.42 13.37
C GLY A 147 -13.66 6.50 11.92
N LEU A 148 -13.09 7.66 11.56
CA LEU A 148 -12.62 7.95 10.22
C LEU A 148 -11.18 7.48 10.02
N TYR A 149 -10.98 6.62 9.02
CA TYR A 149 -9.67 6.18 8.55
C TYR A 149 -9.32 6.93 7.26
N ILE A 150 -8.03 7.17 7.04
CA ILE A 150 -7.52 7.83 5.83
C ILE A 150 -6.46 6.94 5.18
N CYS A 151 -6.68 6.49 3.94
CA CYS A 151 -5.64 5.89 3.13
C CYS A 151 -4.94 6.99 2.32
N THR A 152 -3.62 7.10 2.47
CA THR A 152 -2.78 8.02 1.70
C THR A 152 -1.81 7.20 0.85
N ALA A 153 -1.73 7.51 -0.44
CA ALA A 153 -0.79 6.92 -1.38
C ALA A 153 0.16 8.01 -1.91
N ALA A 154 1.46 7.76 -1.88
CA ALA A 154 2.48 8.73 -2.29
C ALA A 154 3.53 8.10 -3.19
N ASN A 155 3.96 8.81 -4.23
CA ASN A 155 5.12 8.46 -5.04
C ASN A 155 5.85 9.72 -5.54
N HIS A 156 6.80 9.56 -6.46
CA HIS A 156 7.58 10.68 -7.00
C HIS A 156 6.80 11.61 -7.92
N GLY A 157 5.60 11.20 -8.37
CA GLY A 157 4.68 12.06 -9.12
C GLY A 157 3.83 12.95 -8.21
N GLY A 158 3.47 12.49 -7.02
CA GLY A 158 2.61 13.23 -6.10
C GLY A 158 1.97 12.33 -5.03
N SER A 159 0.80 12.74 -4.53
CA SER A 159 0.05 11.99 -3.53
C SER A 159 -1.46 12.08 -3.75
N ALA A 160 -2.19 11.07 -3.27
CA ALA A 160 -3.64 11.02 -3.24
C ALA A 160 -4.13 10.41 -1.93
N PHE A 161 -5.38 10.70 -1.55
CA PHE A 161 -5.98 10.13 -0.34
C PHE A 161 -7.45 9.77 -0.54
N ALA A 162 -7.94 8.85 0.29
CA ALA A 162 -9.34 8.50 0.41
C ALA A 162 -9.70 8.21 1.87
N THR A 163 -10.96 8.38 2.22
CA THR A 163 -11.43 8.21 3.59
C THR A 163 -12.45 7.09 3.71
N LEU A 164 -12.47 6.42 4.85
CA LEU A 164 -13.43 5.35 5.15
C LEU A 164 -13.86 5.45 6.62
N PHE A 165 -15.16 5.57 6.85
CA PHE A 165 -15.70 5.51 8.21
C PHE A 165 -15.96 4.05 8.62
N VAL A 166 -15.54 3.69 9.82
CA VAL A 166 -15.76 2.36 10.40
C VAL A 166 -16.53 2.49 11.70
N ASP A 167 -17.56 1.66 11.84
CA ASP A 167 -18.32 1.50 13.07
C ASP A 167 -18.06 0.12 13.69
N VAL A 168 -18.04 0.08 15.03
CA VAL A 168 -17.77 -1.13 15.82
C VAL A 168 -18.92 -1.35 16.80
N GLN A 169 -19.70 -2.40 16.54
CA GLN A 169 -20.84 -2.77 17.37
C GLN A 169 -20.40 -3.47 18.66
N LEU A 170 -21.07 -3.13 19.75
CA LEU A 170 -20.93 -3.85 21.01
C LEU A 170 -21.47 -5.28 20.84
N ASN A 171 -20.76 -6.25 21.41
CA ASN A 171 -21.31 -7.59 21.56
C ASN A 171 -22.30 -7.56 22.73
N THR A 172 -23.51 -7.06 22.52
CA THR A 172 -24.59 -7.27 23.49
C THR A 172 -24.99 -8.73 23.42
N PRO A 173 -24.93 -9.50 24.51
CA PRO A 173 -25.61 -10.78 24.57
C PRO A 173 -27.08 -10.52 24.25
N THR A 174 -27.63 -11.19 23.26
CA THR A 174 -29.07 -11.23 23.05
C THR A 174 -29.67 -11.68 24.37
N ALA A 175 -30.30 -10.78 25.10
CA ALA A 175 -31.09 -11.13 26.26
C ALA A 175 -32.24 -11.98 25.73
N THR A 176 -32.12 -13.30 25.82
CA THR A 176 -33.26 -14.19 25.72
C THR A 176 -34.15 -13.84 26.90
N ALA A 177 -35.14 -12.98 26.65
CA ALA A 177 -36.20 -12.66 27.59
C ALA A 177 -37.08 -13.89 27.77
N ASN A 178 -36.57 -14.89 28.48
CA ASN A 178 -37.39 -15.94 29.08
C ASN A 178 -37.77 -15.46 30.48
N THR A 179 -38.58 -14.40 30.56
CA THR A 179 -39.37 -14.12 31.77
C THR A 179 -40.48 -15.17 31.85
N LYS A 180 -40.14 -16.34 32.36
CA LYS A 180 -41.14 -17.30 32.84
C LYS A 180 -41.64 -16.77 34.19
N THR A 181 -42.77 -16.07 34.15
CA THR A 181 -43.51 -15.66 35.34
C THR A 181 -43.80 -16.90 36.19
N PRO A 182 -43.42 -16.95 37.48
CA PRO A 182 -43.86 -18.04 38.36
C PRO A 182 -45.37 -17.92 38.56
N PRO A 183 -46.15 -19.02 38.49
CA PRO A 183 -47.55 -18.97 38.89
C PRO A 183 -47.64 -18.72 40.41
N LEU A 184 -48.51 -17.80 40.82
CA LEU A 184 -48.87 -17.61 42.22
C LEU A 184 -49.46 -18.92 42.76
N SER A 185 -48.80 -19.52 43.75
CA SER A 185 -49.35 -20.60 44.54
C SER A 185 -50.52 -20.08 45.37
N ALA A 186 -51.69 -20.70 45.20
CA ALA A 186 -52.87 -20.47 46.03
C ALA A 186 -52.61 -20.92 47.49
N VAL A 187 -53.09 -20.13 48.43
CA VAL A 187 -53.10 -20.40 49.87
C VAL A 187 -54.23 -21.39 50.18
N PRO A 188 -54.01 -22.45 50.97
CA PRO A 188 -55.07 -23.38 51.36
C PRO A 188 -55.87 -22.89 52.59
N ASP A 189 -57.17 -23.12 52.56
CA ASP A 189 -58.05 -23.34 53.72
C ASP A 189 -58.45 -24.83 53.74
#